data_AF-A0A2W2AXE1-F1
#
_entry.id   AF-A0A2W2AXE1-F1
#
_cell.length_a   1.000
_cell.length_b   1.000
_cell.length_c   1.000
_cell.angle_alpha   90.00
_cell.angle_beta   90.00
_cell.angle_gamma   90.00
#
_symmetry.space_group_name_H-M   'P 1'
#
loop_
_entity.id
_entity.type
_entity.pdbx_description
1 polymer ?
#
loop_
_entity_poly.entity_id
_entity_poly.type
_entity_poly.pdbx_seq_one_letter_code
_entity_poly.pdbx_strand_id
1 'polypeptide(L)'
;MSMISILRRGAAAALVLGLAASAAQADAADDFRIDDAWKAALQDTDGILNDKQMAVVNSIAYAASAALLCDGIDIDPEKVAVATTAVLAETPPDLTDEEQLERYTNIMLMMGTAKGILLAEGALHKEAFCATANTEKADAQATTFWK
;
A
#
# COMPACT_ATOMS: atom_id res chain seq x y z
N MET A 1 -27.94 24.07 54.34
CA MET A 1 -27.77 24.15 52.86
C MET A 1 -26.28 23.98 52.57
N SER A 2 -25.91 22.87 51.94
CA SER A 2 -24.51 22.40 51.87
C SER A 2 -23.90 22.77 50.51
N MET A 3 -22.90 23.66 50.51
CA MET A 3 -22.22 24.23 49.31
C MET A 3 -21.12 23.32 48.72
N ILE A 4 -20.95 22.11 49.21
CA ILE A 4 -19.78 21.26 48.90
C ILE A 4 -19.98 20.38 47.65
N SER A 5 -21.20 20.29 47.10
CA SER A 5 -21.53 19.35 46.00
C SER A 5 -21.17 19.83 44.58
N ILE A 6 -20.79 21.10 44.38
CA ILE A 6 -20.66 21.67 43.03
C ILE A 6 -19.24 21.51 42.43
N LEU A 7 -18.20 21.33 43.24
CA LEU A 7 -16.81 21.27 42.77
C LEU A 7 -16.38 19.91 42.19
N ARG A 8 -17.21 18.87 42.27
CA ARG A 8 -16.81 17.49 41.90
C ARG A 8 -17.11 17.08 40.46
N ARG A 9 -17.74 17.94 39.65
CA ARG A 9 -18.18 17.60 38.27
C ARG A 9 -17.35 18.22 37.13
N GLY A 10 -16.37 19.08 37.44
CA GLY A 10 -15.61 19.81 36.41
C GLY A 10 -14.37 19.10 35.84
N ALA A 11 -13.85 18.07 36.51
CA ALA A 11 -12.54 17.48 36.15
C ALA A 11 -12.59 16.40 35.06
N ALA A 12 -13.78 15.89 34.71
CA ALA A 12 -13.90 14.76 33.77
C ALA A 12 -13.84 15.18 32.28
N ALA A 13 -14.15 16.43 31.95
CA ALA A 13 -14.22 16.86 30.54
C ALA A 13 -12.85 17.18 29.92
N ALA A 14 -11.85 17.55 30.73
CA ALA A 14 -10.52 17.91 30.23
C ALA A 14 -9.66 16.70 29.82
N LEU A 15 -9.85 15.53 30.43
CA LEU A 15 -9.09 14.32 30.08
C LEU A 15 -9.51 13.71 28.73
N VAL A 16 -10.80 13.83 28.36
CA VAL A 16 -11.32 13.20 27.13
C VAL A 16 -10.86 13.97 25.88
N LEU A 17 -10.68 15.29 25.97
CA LEU A 17 -10.18 16.11 24.85
C LEU A 17 -8.69 15.88 24.56
N GLY A 18 -7.87 15.57 25.58
CA GLY A 18 -6.43 15.32 25.39
C GLY A 18 -6.13 13.97 24.70
N LEU A 19 -6.97 12.96 24.93
CA LEU A 19 -6.79 11.62 24.35
C LEU A 19 -7.19 11.56 22.87
N ALA A 20 -8.28 12.24 22.48
CA ALA A 20 -8.73 12.27 21.09
C ALA A 20 -7.76 13.03 20.17
N ALA A 21 -7.13 14.10 20.68
CA ALA A 21 -6.10 14.83 19.93
C ALA A 21 -4.85 13.98 19.67
N SER A 22 -4.49 13.10 20.61
CA SER A 22 -3.30 12.25 20.51
C SER A 22 -3.45 11.14 19.46
N ALA A 23 -4.65 10.57 19.31
CA ALA A 23 -4.93 9.54 18.30
C ALA A 23 -4.91 10.12 16.88
N ALA A 24 -5.60 11.24 16.65
CA ALA A 24 -5.64 11.90 15.35
C ALA A 24 -4.24 12.38 14.87
N GLN A 25 -3.37 12.76 15.81
CA GLN A 25 -2.00 13.16 15.49
C GLN A 25 -1.09 11.98 15.13
N ALA A 26 -1.35 10.79 15.69
CA ALA A 26 -0.64 9.57 15.36
C ALA A 26 -1.03 9.05 13.97
N ASP A 27 -2.33 9.02 13.65
CA ASP A 27 -2.83 8.61 12.34
C ASP A 27 -2.25 9.51 11.23
N ALA A 28 -2.29 10.84 11.43
CA ALA A 28 -1.71 11.79 10.48
C ALA A 28 -0.19 11.60 10.31
N ALA A 29 0.53 11.30 11.40
CA ALA A 29 1.97 11.06 11.34
C ALA A 29 2.31 9.78 10.57
N ASP A 30 1.50 8.72 10.69
CA ASP A 30 1.70 7.49 9.93
C ASP A 30 1.36 7.67 8.45
N ASP A 31 0.30 8.43 8.11
CA ASP A 31 -0.02 8.79 6.72
C ASP A 31 1.14 9.55 6.04
N PHE A 32 1.73 10.54 6.71
CA PHE A 32 2.89 11.26 6.18
C PHE A 32 4.10 10.35 5.93
N ARG A 33 4.29 9.31 6.75
CA ARG A 33 5.40 8.36 6.58
C ARG A 33 5.18 7.46 5.36
N ILE A 34 3.93 7.11 5.05
CA ILE A 34 3.59 6.35 3.84
C ILE A 34 3.79 7.22 2.59
N ASP A 35 3.35 8.47 2.62
CA ASP A 35 3.56 9.42 1.52
C ASP A 35 5.05 9.64 1.23
N ASP A 36 5.87 9.83 2.28
CA ASP A 36 7.32 9.96 2.15
C ASP A 36 7.97 8.67 1.61
N ALA A 37 7.47 7.50 2.01
CA ALA A 37 7.94 6.22 1.49
C ALA A 37 7.63 6.06 -0.01
N TRP A 38 6.43 6.44 -0.46
CA TRP A 38 6.09 6.46 -1.89
C TRP A 38 6.97 7.43 -2.67
N LYS A 39 7.18 8.63 -2.13
CA LYS A 39 8.05 9.63 -2.75
C LYS A 39 9.48 9.10 -2.91
N ALA A 40 10.03 8.46 -1.90
CA ALA A 40 11.35 7.85 -1.95
C ALA A 40 11.40 6.67 -2.94
N ALA A 41 10.36 5.84 -2.98
CA ALA A 41 10.28 4.68 -3.87
C ALA A 41 10.17 5.05 -5.35
N LEU A 42 9.55 6.20 -5.65
CA LEU A 42 9.39 6.71 -7.02
C LEU A 42 10.57 7.59 -7.46
N GLN A 43 11.40 8.05 -6.52
CA GLN A 43 12.59 8.81 -6.83
C GLN A 43 13.54 7.97 -7.70
N ASP A 44 14.01 8.54 -8.79
CA ASP A 44 14.97 7.92 -9.71
C ASP A 44 14.47 6.62 -10.40
N THR A 45 13.15 6.45 -10.53
CA THR A 45 12.54 5.30 -11.24
C THR A 45 12.37 5.50 -12.75
N ASP A 46 12.66 6.71 -13.23
CA ASP A 46 12.53 7.09 -14.64
C ASP A 46 13.39 6.20 -15.55
N GLY A 47 12.76 5.61 -16.57
CA GLY A 47 13.43 4.77 -17.57
C GLY A 47 13.57 3.29 -17.19
N ILE A 48 13.26 2.89 -15.95
CA ILE A 48 13.29 1.47 -15.54
C ILE A 48 12.04 0.74 -16.03
N LEU A 49 10.87 1.34 -15.79
CA LEU A 49 9.56 0.84 -16.18
C LEU A 49 8.82 1.90 -17.02
N ASN A 50 8.09 1.47 -18.03
CA ASN A 50 7.07 2.30 -18.66
C ASN A 50 5.77 2.30 -17.82
N ASP A 51 4.85 3.23 -18.12
CA ASP A 51 3.59 3.39 -17.37
C ASP A 51 2.78 2.10 -17.25
N LYS A 52 2.74 1.30 -18.32
CA LYS A 52 2.02 0.02 -18.33
C LYS A 52 2.67 -1.00 -17.40
N GLN A 53 4.00 -1.10 -17.43
CA GLN A 53 4.74 -1.98 -16.54
C GLN A 53 4.60 -1.54 -15.09
N MET A 54 4.67 -0.24 -14.81
CA MET A 54 4.47 0.33 -13.48
C MET A 54 3.07 -0.01 -12.95
N ALA A 55 2.02 0.14 -13.77
CA ALA A 55 0.66 -0.23 -13.40
C ALA A 55 0.52 -1.72 -13.06
N VAL A 56 1.17 -2.60 -13.83
CA VAL A 56 1.18 -4.04 -13.53
C VAL A 56 1.92 -4.33 -12.22
N VAL A 57 3.11 -3.75 -12.01
CA VAL A 57 3.89 -3.93 -10.77
C VAL A 57 3.10 -3.48 -9.54
N ASN A 58 2.49 -2.30 -9.58
CA ASN A 58 1.69 -1.77 -8.48
C ASN A 58 0.43 -2.62 -8.23
N SER A 59 -0.21 -3.08 -9.31
CA SER A 59 -1.36 -4.00 -9.20
C SER A 59 -0.95 -5.32 -8.52
N ILE A 60 0.22 -5.88 -8.85
CA ILE A 60 0.70 -7.15 -8.27
C ILE A 60 0.95 -6.95 -6.78
N ALA A 61 1.63 -5.86 -6.44
CA ALA A 61 1.91 -5.46 -5.07
C ALA A 61 0.61 -5.24 -4.26
N TYR A 62 -0.40 -4.58 -4.84
CA TYR A 62 -1.69 -4.35 -4.21
C TYR A 62 -2.44 -5.65 -3.93
N ALA A 63 -2.62 -6.50 -4.94
CA ALA A 63 -3.33 -7.77 -4.78
C ALA A 63 -2.62 -8.71 -3.81
N ALA A 64 -1.27 -8.77 -3.85
CA ALA A 64 -0.49 -9.56 -2.91
C ALA A 64 -0.60 -9.05 -1.46
N SER A 65 -0.73 -7.74 -1.27
CA SER A 65 -0.95 -7.14 0.06
C SER A 65 -2.37 -7.40 0.56
N ALA A 66 -3.36 -7.26 -0.31
CA ALA A 66 -4.75 -7.59 -0.01
C ALA A 66 -4.96 -9.06 0.33
N ALA A 67 -4.35 -9.99 -0.41
CA ALA A 67 -4.41 -11.42 -0.11
C ALA A 67 -3.78 -11.77 1.25
N LEU A 68 -2.82 -10.97 1.73
CA LEU A 68 -2.21 -11.16 3.04
C LEU A 68 -3.06 -10.58 4.19
N LEU A 69 -3.77 -9.47 3.94
CA LEU A 69 -4.47 -8.71 4.96
C LEU A 69 -5.96 -9.03 5.08
N CYS A 70 -6.61 -9.32 3.95
CA CYS A 70 -8.07 -9.32 3.80
C CYS A 70 -8.61 -10.75 3.64
N ASP A 71 -9.58 -11.11 4.49
CA ASP A 71 -10.18 -12.43 4.47
C ASP A 71 -10.89 -12.69 3.13
N GLY A 72 -10.69 -13.90 2.61
CA GLY A 72 -11.36 -14.35 1.38
C GLY A 72 -10.81 -13.74 0.09
N ILE A 73 -9.68 -13.02 0.13
CA ILE A 73 -8.93 -12.62 -1.06
C ILE A 73 -7.75 -13.57 -1.24
N ASP A 74 -7.72 -14.25 -2.40
CA ASP A 74 -6.64 -15.12 -2.84
C ASP A 74 -6.15 -14.62 -4.19
N ILE A 75 -4.89 -14.90 -4.50
CA ILE A 75 -4.26 -14.63 -5.80
C ILE A 75 -3.82 -15.94 -6.44
N ASP A 76 -3.93 -16.05 -7.76
CA ASP A 76 -3.38 -17.18 -8.51
C ASP A 76 -1.86 -16.97 -8.71
N PRO A 77 -1.00 -17.79 -8.08
CA PRO A 77 0.44 -17.61 -8.17
C PRO A 77 0.99 -17.82 -9.59
N GLU A 78 0.35 -18.65 -10.41
CA GLU A 78 0.78 -18.88 -11.80
C GLU A 78 0.50 -17.64 -12.65
N LYS A 79 -0.67 -17.03 -12.51
CA LYS A 79 -1.02 -15.79 -13.24
C LYS A 79 -0.16 -14.62 -12.80
N VAL A 80 0.16 -14.51 -11.51
CA VAL A 80 1.10 -13.50 -11.01
C VAL A 80 2.50 -13.74 -11.62
N ALA A 81 2.98 -14.98 -11.66
CA ALA A 81 4.27 -15.31 -12.27
C ALA A 81 4.31 -14.93 -13.76
N VAL A 82 3.23 -15.21 -14.50
CA VAL A 82 3.09 -14.83 -15.92
C VAL A 82 3.12 -13.31 -16.07
N ALA A 83 2.37 -12.57 -15.25
CA ALA A 83 2.35 -11.10 -15.30
C ALA A 83 3.71 -10.47 -14.96
N THR A 84 4.39 -10.98 -13.93
CA THR A 84 5.76 -10.56 -13.59
C THR A 84 6.72 -10.83 -14.73
N THR A 85 6.65 -12.02 -15.35
CA THR A 85 7.50 -12.37 -16.50
C THR A 85 7.24 -11.43 -17.69
N ALA A 86 5.98 -11.07 -17.94
CA ALA A 86 5.64 -10.12 -19.01
C ALA A 86 6.21 -8.72 -18.75
N VAL A 87 6.20 -8.25 -17.50
CA VAL A 87 6.84 -6.98 -17.12
C VAL A 87 8.34 -7.03 -17.42
N LEU A 88 9.01 -8.11 -17.04
CA LEU A 88 10.45 -8.27 -17.24
C LEU A 88 10.80 -8.37 -18.73
N ALA A 89 10.04 -9.14 -19.51
CA ALA A 89 10.33 -9.41 -20.93
C ALA A 89 10.28 -8.16 -21.82
N GLU A 90 9.45 -7.16 -21.49
CA GLU A 90 9.33 -5.91 -22.23
C GLU A 90 10.55 -5.01 -21.92
N THR A 91 11.64 -5.23 -22.68
CA THR A 91 12.92 -4.55 -22.54
C THR A 91 13.09 -3.47 -23.62
N PRO A 92 13.64 -2.28 -23.29
CA PRO A 92 14.09 -1.33 -24.31
C PRO A 92 15.06 -2.00 -25.30
N PRO A 93 15.07 -1.61 -26.58
CA PRO A 93 16.09 -2.08 -27.50
C PRO A 93 17.49 -1.66 -27.01
N ASP A 94 18.49 -2.46 -27.35
CA ASP A 94 19.92 -2.12 -27.23
C ASP A 94 20.53 -2.10 -25.81
N LEU A 95 19.92 -2.76 -24.82
CA LEU A 95 20.59 -3.02 -23.53
C LEU A 95 21.63 -4.16 -23.67
N THR A 96 22.79 -3.98 -23.03
CA THR A 96 23.74 -5.06 -22.78
C THR A 96 23.19 -6.07 -21.78
N ASP A 97 23.78 -7.27 -21.71
CA ASP A 97 23.38 -8.30 -20.74
C ASP A 97 23.50 -7.79 -19.28
N GLU A 98 24.50 -6.95 -18.99
CA GLU A 98 24.70 -6.35 -17.66
C GLU A 98 23.61 -5.33 -17.33
N GLU A 99 23.30 -4.41 -18.26
CA GLU A 99 22.21 -3.43 -18.08
C GLU A 99 20.84 -4.11 -17.98
N GLN A 100 20.63 -5.21 -18.71
CA GLN A 100 19.41 -5.99 -18.60
C GLN A 100 19.28 -6.65 -17.21
N LEU A 101 20.37 -7.20 -16.68
CA LEU A 101 20.39 -7.78 -15.34
C LEU A 101 20.16 -6.73 -14.25
N GLU A 102 20.79 -5.56 -14.37
CA GLU A 102 20.58 -4.42 -13.46
C GLU A 102 19.11 -3.99 -13.49
N ARG A 103 18.53 -3.83 -14.69
CA ARG A 103 17.12 -3.50 -14.84
C ARG A 103 16.20 -4.53 -14.19
N TYR A 104 16.42 -5.83 -14.42
CA TYR A 104 15.62 -6.87 -13.78
C TYR A 104 15.69 -6.82 -12.25
N THR A 105 16.90 -6.59 -11.72
CA THR A 105 17.10 -6.43 -10.27
C THR A 105 16.31 -5.24 -9.74
N ASN A 106 16.37 -4.10 -10.42
CA ASN A 106 15.65 -2.90 -10.03
C ASN A 106 14.13 -3.11 -10.07
N ILE A 107 13.59 -3.77 -11.10
CA ILE A 107 12.15 -4.07 -11.19
C ILE A 107 11.69 -4.94 -10.01
N MET A 108 12.46 -5.96 -9.63
CA MET A 108 12.13 -6.82 -8.49
C MET A 108 12.20 -6.07 -7.16
N LEU A 109 13.19 -5.20 -6.98
CA LEU A 109 13.29 -4.32 -5.81
C LEU A 109 12.13 -3.34 -5.74
N MET A 110 11.73 -2.73 -6.86
CA MET A 110 10.58 -1.84 -6.95
C MET A 110 9.27 -2.57 -6.61
N MET A 111 9.07 -3.78 -7.14
CA MET A 111 7.89 -4.59 -6.82
C MET A 111 7.83 -4.96 -5.32
N GLY A 112 8.97 -5.35 -4.74
CA GLY A 112 9.07 -5.61 -3.30
C GLY A 112 8.80 -4.36 -2.45
N THR A 113 9.31 -3.21 -2.88
CA THR A 113 9.11 -1.91 -2.22
C THR A 113 7.65 -1.50 -2.25
N ALA A 114 7.02 -1.53 -3.43
CA ALA A 114 5.60 -1.24 -3.59
C ALA A 114 4.74 -2.16 -2.72
N LYS A 115 5.04 -3.46 -2.68
CA LYS A 115 4.34 -4.41 -1.80
C LYS A 115 4.52 -4.05 -0.32
N GLY A 116 5.72 -3.69 0.09
CA GLY A 116 6.00 -3.28 1.48
C GLY A 116 5.20 -2.05 1.89
N ILE A 117 5.13 -1.04 1.02
CA ILE A 117 4.38 0.19 1.28
C ILE A 117 2.87 -0.10 1.32
N LEU A 118 2.33 -0.83 0.33
CA LEU A 118 0.90 -1.18 0.28
C LEU A 118 0.48 -2.10 1.43
N LEU A 119 1.36 -2.98 1.90
CA LEU A 119 1.11 -3.78 3.09
C LEU A 119 1.03 -2.91 4.34
N ALA A 120 1.90 -1.90 4.46
CA ALA A 120 1.86 -0.96 5.58
C ALA A 120 0.62 -0.07 5.53
N GLU A 121 0.30 0.51 4.38
CA GLU A 121 -0.90 1.31 4.14
C GLU A 121 -2.17 0.50 4.43
N GLY A 122 -2.25 -0.73 3.91
CA GLY A 122 -3.36 -1.63 4.17
C GLY A 122 -3.43 -2.09 5.63
N ALA A 123 -2.32 -2.14 6.36
CA ALA A 123 -2.35 -2.45 7.79
C ALA A 123 -2.85 -1.28 8.64
N LEU A 124 -2.48 -0.04 8.26
CA LEU A 124 -2.94 1.20 8.91
C LEU A 124 -4.45 1.41 8.66
N HIS A 125 -4.91 1.21 7.43
CA HIS A 125 -6.30 1.48 7.00
C HIS A 125 -7.06 0.21 6.63
N LYS A 126 -6.93 -0.84 7.45
CA LYS A 126 -7.37 -2.21 7.10
C LYS A 126 -8.81 -2.35 6.61
N GLU A 127 -9.77 -1.76 7.32
CA GLU A 127 -11.18 -1.87 6.94
C GLU A 127 -11.46 -1.24 5.57
N ALA A 128 -10.96 -0.02 5.35
CA ALA A 128 -11.13 0.69 4.08
C ALA A 128 -10.39 -0.03 2.94
N PHE A 129 -9.14 -0.44 3.18
CA PHE A 129 -8.33 -1.17 2.22
C PHE A 129 -9.01 -2.47 1.76
N CYS A 130 -9.51 -3.27 2.71
CA CYS A 130 -10.21 -4.52 2.40
C CYS A 130 -11.59 -4.30 1.77
N ALA A 131 -12.29 -3.22 2.09
CA ALA A 131 -13.54 -2.87 1.41
C ALA A 131 -13.30 -2.55 -0.06
N THR A 132 -12.27 -1.75 -0.36
CA THR A 132 -11.85 -1.45 -1.74
C THR A 132 -11.41 -2.72 -2.47
N ALA A 133 -10.54 -3.52 -1.85
CA ALA A 133 -10.03 -4.75 -2.46
C ALA A 133 -11.15 -5.76 -2.78
N ASN A 134 -12.15 -5.90 -1.90
CA ASN A 134 -13.30 -6.75 -2.17
C ASN A 134 -14.21 -6.19 -3.28
N THR A 135 -14.34 -4.87 -3.35
CA THR A 135 -15.11 -4.20 -4.42
C THR A 135 -14.45 -4.44 -5.78
N GLU A 136 -13.14 -4.22 -5.88
CA GLU A 136 -12.37 -4.48 -7.09
C GLU A 136 -12.35 -5.97 -7.45
N LYS A 137 -12.18 -6.85 -6.46
CA LYS A 137 -12.31 -8.29 -6.67
C LYS A 137 -13.72 -8.68 -7.13
N ALA A 138 -14.78 -7.93 -6.83
CA ALA A 138 -16.11 -8.25 -7.35
C ALA A 138 -16.30 -7.82 -8.82
N ASP A 139 -15.49 -6.87 -9.30
CA ASP A 139 -15.55 -6.41 -10.67
C ASP A 139 -15.00 -7.48 -11.63
N ALA A 140 -15.76 -7.79 -12.68
CA ALA A 140 -15.39 -8.72 -13.73
C ALA A 140 -14.45 -8.10 -14.78
N GLN A 141 -14.38 -6.77 -14.83
CA GLN A 141 -13.51 -6.00 -15.72
C GLN A 141 -12.19 -5.60 -15.07
N ALA A 142 -12.06 -5.76 -13.75
CA ALA A 142 -10.82 -5.50 -13.04
C ALA A 142 -9.70 -6.38 -13.59
N THR A 143 -8.60 -5.75 -14.00
CA THR A 143 -7.35 -6.42 -14.39
C THR A 143 -6.45 -6.70 -13.18
N THR A 144 -6.92 -6.37 -11.98
CA THR A 144 -6.29 -6.61 -10.68
C THR A 144 -6.73 -7.98 -10.13
N PHE A 145 -6.00 -8.52 -9.14
CA PHE A 145 -6.31 -9.78 -8.42
C PHE A 145 -6.16 -11.12 -9.15
N TRP A 146 -5.87 -11.16 -10.45
CA TRP A 146 -5.48 -12.38 -11.18
C TRP A 146 -6.28 -13.64 -10.80
N LYS A 147 -7.62 -13.52 -10.78
CA LYS A 147 -8.52 -14.66 -10.57
C LYS A 147 -8.35 -15.69 -11.67
#